data_AF-A0A0N8KPW3-F1
#
_entry.id   AF-A0A0N8KPW3-F1
#
_cell.length_a   1.000
_cell.length_b   1.000
_cell.length_c   1.000
_cell.angle_alpha   90.00
_cell.angle_beta   90.00
_cell.angle_gamma   90.00
#
_symmetry.space_group_name_H-M   'P 1'
#
loop_
_entity.id
_entity.type
_entity.pdbx_description
1 polymer ?
#
loop_
_entity_poly.entity_id
_entity_poly.type
_entity_poly.pdbx_seq_one_letter_code
_entity_poly.pdbx_strand_id
1 'polypeptide(L)'
;MSPVTTAASGIQFSLRRGQSPDGVEYQVLGIKLTEQIVSPEDLGTVELPQGIDTRIGVILDGRGPIWLYGYLIHELHPTAWVACNDPRLGAVVVATHRKGVAVGQVIELGQGGDRLHPALMVVGPPDSGKSVFSHRLFQALLTVNPNVYLQRANWDGEGNYTLELPPGEDPERFKAANKGRLTDNFFPYHSGAILALRRQKDLTIVDVGGMVQPEKQPILEACTHYLIISSKPEEVERWHEFCRDRGNLTPVAVIHSTLEESEVINQEHPVLEVTCGPWIRGNSCSVPDLVLAEIQKLLPSASQLNC
;
A
#
# COMPACT_ATOMS: atom_id res chain seq x y z
N MET A 1 27.96 -2.41 -8.99
CA MET A 1 28.06 -3.84 -8.63
C MET A 1 26.71 -4.47 -8.88
N SER A 2 26.66 -5.51 -9.71
CA SER A 2 25.42 -6.22 -10.03
C SER A 2 24.89 -6.96 -8.80
N PRO A 3 23.57 -6.99 -8.55
CA PRO A 3 23.00 -7.72 -7.42
C PRO A 3 23.23 -9.23 -7.58
N VAL A 4 23.77 -9.86 -6.53
CA VAL A 4 23.83 -11.32 -6.43
C VAL A 4 22.40 -11.81 -6.20
N THR A 5 21.88 -12.61 -7.12
CA THR A 5 20.53 -13.17 -7.07
C THR A 5 20.64 -14.67 -6.83
N THR A 6 20.24 -15.14 -5.65
CA THR A 6 20.06 -16.58 -5.38
C THR A 6 18.59 -16.91 -5.62
N ALA A 7 18.30 -18.02 -6.31
CA ALA A 7 16.94 -18.46 -6.63
C ALA A 7 16.80 -19.96 -6.38
N ALA A 8 16.18 -20.30 -5.26
CA ALA A 8 15.50 -21.56 -5.00
C ALA A 8 14.42 -21.21 -3.96
N SER A 9 13.16 -21.62 -4.15
CA SER A 9 11.98 -21.40 -3.27
C SER A 9 10.92 -20.34 -3.64
N GLY A 10 10.88 -19.80 -4.86
CA GLY A 10 9.89 -18.76 -5.21
C GLY A 10 10.15 -17.41 -4.51
N ILE A 11 11.25 -17.32 -3.78
CA ILE A 11 11.74 -16.15 -3.06
C ILE A 11 13.11 -15.80 -3.64
N GLN A 12 13.28 -14.54 -4.04
CA GLN A 12 14.53 -13.97 -4.49
C GLN A 12 15.00 -12.91 -3.51
N PHE A 13 16.30 -12.93 -3.21
CA PHE A 13 16.96 -11.91 -2.42
C PHE A 13 17.86 -11.02 -3.26
N SER A 14 17.96 -9.77 -2.84
CA SER A 14 18.99 -8.83 -3.30
C SER A 14 19.65 -8.20 -2.08
N LEU A 15 20.95 -7.92 -2.16
CA LEU A 15 21.70 -7.29 -1.09
C LEU A 15 22.28 -5.97 -1.57
N ARG A 16 21.98 -4.87 -0.88
CA ARG A 16 22.56 -3.55 -1.14
C ARG A 16 23.07 -2.92 0.15
N ARG A 17 24.19 -2.21 0.11
CA ARG A 17 24.68 -1.41 1.26
C ARG A 17 24.08 -0.01 1.22
N GLY A 18 23.93 0.58 2.40
CA GLY A 18 23.50 1.96 2.57
C GLY A 18 24.05 2.55 3.86
N GLN A 19 23.82 3.84 4.01
CA GLN A 19 24.15 4.59 5.20
C GLN A 19 23.01 5.58 5.44
N SER A 20 22.57 5.68 6.68
CA SER A 20 21.54 6.65 7.07
C SER A 20 22.12 8.06 7.13
N PRO A 21 21.29 9.11 7.13
CA PRO A 21 21.76 10.50 7.23
C PRO A 21 22.62 10.79 8.46
N ASP A 22 22.39 10.08 9.57
CA ASP A 22 23.17 10.15 10.81
C ASP A 22 24.43 9.25 10.80
N GLY A 23 24.74 8.62 9.66
CA GLY A 23 25.98 7.87 9.45
C GLY A 23 25.94 6.40 9.87
N VAL A 24 24.79 5.86 10.27
CA VAL A 24 24.65 4.44 10.64
C VAL A 24 24.73 3.58 9.38
N GLU A 25 25.77 2.75 9.30
CA GLU A 25 25.93 1.78 8.21
C GLU A 25 24.95 0.62 8.34
N TYR A 26 24.37 0.24 7.20
CA TYR A 26 23.46 -0.89 7.10
C TYR A 26 23.57 -1.59 5.75
N GLN A 27 23.01 -2.78 5.67
CA GLN A 27 22.70 -3.47 4.42
C GLN A 27 21.20 -3.73 4.34
N VAL A 28 20.62 -3.67 3.15
CA VAL A 28 19.23 -4.00 2.89
C VAL A 28 19.17 -5.34 2.20
N LEU A 29 18.48 -6.29 2.82
CA LEU A 29 18.07 -7.54 2.22
C LEU A 29 16.70 -7.34 1.58
N GLY A 30 16.70 -7.11 0.26
CA GLY A 30 15.51 -6.96 -0.55
C GLY A 30 14.84 -8.30 -0.80
N ILE A 31 13.56 -8.43 -0.50
CA ILE A 31 12.73 -9.64 -0.64
C ILE A 31 11.80 -9.45 -1.84
N LYS A 32 11.88 -10.37 -2.80
CA LYS A 32 10.97 -10.43 -3.94
C LYS A 32 10.37 -11.82 -4.03
N LEU A 33 9.05 -11.92 -3.93
CA LEU A 33 8.33 -13.15 -4.26
C LEU A 33 8.23 -13.24 -5.78
N THR A 34 8.73 -14.32 -6.37
CA THR A 34 8.60 -14.59 -7.82
C THR A 34 7.30 -15.31 -8.15
N GLU A 35 6.66 -15.90 -7.14
CA GLU A 35 5.38 -16.58 -7.25
C GLU A 35 4.34 -15.90 -6.36
N GLN A 36 3.06 -16.01 -6.73
CA GLN A 36 1.96 -15.42 -5.93
C GLN A 36 1.74 -16.16 -4.61
N ILE A 37 2.09 -17.44 -4.55
CA ILE A 37 1.92 -18.29 -3.38
C ILE A 37 3.30 -18.81 -3.01
N VAL A 38 3.73 -18.53 -1.79
CA VAL A 38 4.88 -19.16 -1.14
C VAL A 38 4.37 -20.05 0.00
N SER A 39 4.92 -21.24 0.14
CA SER A 39 4.50 -22.22 1.14
C SER A 39 5.39 -22.13 2.39
N PRO A 40 4.86 -22.32 3.61
CA PRO A 40 5.70 -22.44 4.80
C PRO A 40 6.74 -23.56 4.72
N GLU A 41 6.46 -24.61 3.94
CA GLU A 41 7.39 -25.73 3.70
C GLU A 41 8.69 -25.29 3.00
N ASP A 42 8.62 -24.19 2.26
CA ASP A 42 9.75 -23.65 1.50
C ASP A 42 10.84 -23.05 2.41
N LEU A 43 10.53 -22.72 3.67
CA LEU A 43 11.47 -22.11 4.61
C LEU A 43 12.77 -22.90 4.77
N GLY A 44 12.70 -24.24 4.77
CA GLY A 44 13.87 -25.11 4.89
C GLY A 44 14.80 -25.07 3.67
N THR A 45 14.39 -24.45 2.57
CA THR A 45 15.14 -24.32 1.32
C THR A 45 15.61 -22.89 1.04
N VAL A 46 15.28 -21.94 1.92
CA VAL A 46 15.64 -20.53 1.77
C VAL A 46 17.13 -20.35 2.02
N GLU A 47 17.86 -20.02 0.95
CA GLU A 47 19.28 -19.68 1.03
C GLU A 47 19.50 -18.17 1.06
N LEU A 48 20.10 -17.67 2.14
CA LEU A 48 20.50 -16.26 2.23
C LEU A 48 21.62 -15.94 1.23
N PRO A 49 21.66 -14.74 0.64
CA PRO A 49 22.72 -14.35 -0.29
C PRO A 49 24.07 -14.33 0.41
N GLN A 50 25.11 -14.75 -0.30
CA GLN A 50 26.49 -14.62 0.18
C GLN A 50 26.86 -13.13 0.30
N GLY A 51 27.72 -12.80 1.29
CA GLY A 51 28.25 -11.44 1.47
C GLY A 51 27.51 -10.56 2.47
N ILE A 52 26.55 -11.11 3.22
CA ILE A 52 25.96 -10.43 4.39
C ILE A 52 27.06 -10.16 5.42
N ASP A 53 27.27 -8.89 5.74
CA ASP A 53 28.26 -8.45 6.72
C ASP A 53 27.63 -8.40 8.11
N THR A 54 27.98 -9.33 8.98
CA THR A 54 27.42 -9.45 10.33
C THR A 54 27.84 -8.32 11.27
N ARG A 55 28.81 -7.49 10.88
CA ARG A 55 29.32 -6.38 11.71
C ARG A 55 28.45 -5.13 11.64
N ILE A 56 27.61 -5.03 10.62
CA ILE A 56 26.68 -3.91 10.41
C ILE A 56 25.23 -4.40 10.54
N GLY A 57 24.28 -3.48 10.55
CA GLY A 57 22.87 -3.83 10.60
C GLY A 57 22.32 -4.37 9.29
N VAL A 58 21.22 -5.10 9.37
CA VAL A 58 20.46 -5.55 8.20
C VAL A 58 19.00 -5.10 8.27
N ILE A 59 18.51 -4.59 7.14
CA ILE A 59 17.13 -4.13 6.96
C ILE A 59 16.43 -5.11 6.02
N LEU A 60 15.35 -5.73 6.48
CA LEU A 60 14.45 -6.53 5.67
C LEU A 60 13.49 -5.60 4.92
N ASP A 61 13.49 -5.64 3.60
CA ASP A 61 12.69 -4.75 2.74
C ASP A 61 12.03 -5.53 1.61
N GLY A 62 10.71 -5.46 1.48
CA GLY A 62 9.99 -6.18 0.43
C GLY A 62 8.57 -6.59 0.83
N ARG A 63 7.97 -7.46 0.03
CA ARG A 63 6.68 -8.08 0.35
C ARG A 63 6.91 -9.54 0.71
N GLY A 64 6.29 -10.01 1.78
CA GLY A 64 6.41 -11.37 2.24
C GLY A 64 5.41 -11.67 3.35
N PRO A 65 5.06 -12.93 3.56
CA PRO A 65 4.22 -13.34 4.68
C PRO A 65 4.96 -13.18 6.02
N ILE A 66 4.20 -12.99 7.10
CA ILE A 66 4.74 -12.74 8.44
C ILE A 66 5.72 -13.85 8.89
N TRP A 67 5.43 -15.11 8.57
CA TRP A 67 6.29 -16.24 8.93
C TRP A 67 7.66 -16.17 8.23
N LEU A 68 7.75 -15.63 7.00
CA LEU A 68 9.02 -15.44 6.29
C LEU A 68 9.85 -14.37 6.98
N TYR A 69 9.23 -13.27 7.40
CA TYR A 69 9.90 -12.26 8.21
C TYR A 69 10.39 -12.84 9.54
N GLY A 70 9.57 -13.64 10.23
CA GLY A 70 9.98 -14.32 11.46
C GLY A 70 11.22 -15.20 11.27
N TYR A 71 11.25 -16.00 10.20
CA TYR A 71 12.40 -16.81 9.83
C TYR A 71 13.64 -15.97 9.51
N LEU A 72 13.52 -14.95 8.65
CA LEU A 72 14.65 -14.11 8.26
C LEU A 72 15.21 -13.30 9.44
N ILE A 73 14.36 -12.82 10.34
CA ILE A 73 14.81 -12.15 11.57
C ILE A 73 15.64 -13.12 12.43
N HIS A 74 15.21 -14.38 12.53
CA HIS A 74 15.96 -15.41 13.25
C HIS A 74 17.31 -15.69 12.58
N GLU A 75 17.35 -15.96 11.28
CA GLU A 75 18.60 -16.26 10.57
C GLU A 75 19.60 -15.08 10.58
N LEU A 76 19.08 -13.85 10.60
CA LEU A 76 19.89 -12.62 10.57
C LEU A 76 20.18 -12.03 11.95
N HIS A 77 19.69 -12.65 13.02
CA HIS A 77 19.96 -12.20 14.39
C HIS A 77 21.47 -12.05 14.71
N PRO A 78 22.42 -12.80 14.11
CA PRO A 78 23.84 -12.61 14.37
C PRO A 78 24.43 -11.29 13.85
N THR A 79 23.68 -10.52 13.06
CA THR A 79 24.12 -9.19 12.61
C THR A 79 24.09 -8.17 13.76
N ALA A 80 24.70 -6.98 13.57
CA ALA A 80 24.76 -5.98 14.65
C ALA A 80 23.37 -5.55 15.15
N TRP A 81 22.39 -5.51 14.24
CA TRP A 81 20.98 -5.30 14.50
C TRP A 81 20.15 -5.69 13.27
N VAL A 82 18.90 -6.06 13.49
CA VAL A 82 17.92 -6.39 12.43
C VAL A 82 16.78 -5.38 12.50
N ALA A 83 16.37 -4.85 11.34
CA ALA A 83 15.21 -3.97 11.21
C ALA A 83 14.27 -4.43 10.09
N CYS A 84 12.99 -4.09 10.21
CA CYS A 84 11.99 -4.31 9.17
C CYS A 84 11.59 -2.95 8.56
N ASN A 85 11.70 -2.81 7.24
CA ASN A 85 11.25 -1.60 6.56
C ASN A 85 9.72 -1.54 6.53
N ASP A 86 9.15 -0.49 7.12
CA ASP A 86 7.78 -0.07 6.90
C ASP A 86 7.80 1.20 6.03
N PRO A 87 7.31 1.17 4.77
CA PRO A 87 7.32 2.34 3.89
C PRO A 87 6.60 3.59 4.44
N ARG A 88 5.81 3.45 5.51
CA ARG A 88 5.13 4.57 6.19
C ARG A 88 5.99 5.23 7.26
N LEU A 89 7.03 4.54 7.75
CA LEU A 89 7.85 4.95 8.89
C LEU A 89 9.35 5.02 8.55
N GLY A 90 9.88 3.96 7.93
CA GLY A 90 11.30 3.69 7.79
C GLY A 90 11.65 2.29 8.32
N ALA A 91 12.93 2.00 8.53
CA ALA A 91 13.38 0.70 9.01
C ALA A 91 13.31 0.63 10.54
N VAL A 92 12.30 -0.08 11.05
CA VAL A 92 12.07 -0.26 12.49
C VAL A 92 12.96 -1.38 13.03
N VAL A 93 13.85 -1.07 13.96
CA VAL A 93 14.75 -2.04 14.60
C VAL A 93 13.94 -3.01 15.48
N VAL A 94 14.09 -4.31 15.21
CA VAL A 94 13.38 -5.40 15.91
C VAL A 94 14.31 -6.26 16.78
N ALA A 95 15.62 -6.27 16.48
CA ALA A 95 16.63 -6.97 17.27
C ALA A 95 17.96 -6.20 17.21
N THR A 96 18.75 -6.22 18.29
CA THR A 96 20.04 -5.52 18.34
C THR A 96 21.02 -6.19 19.31
N HIS A 97 22.28 -6.27 18.90
CA HIS A 97 23.42 -6.61 19.77
C HIS A 97 24.37 -5.40 19.95
N ARG A 98 24.08 -4.28 19.28
CA ARG A 98 24.93 -3.10 19.24
C ARG A 98 24.47 -2.05 20.23
N LYS A 99 25.38 -1.60 21.10
CA LYS A 99 25.15 -0.40 21.94
C LYS A 99 24.98 0.83 21.03
N GLY A 100 23.97 1.64 21.30
CA GLY A 100 23.67 2.85 20.52
C GLY A 100 22.61 2.66 19.43
N VAL A 101 22.11 1.44 19.21
CA VAL A 101 20.91 1.17 18.40
C VAL A 101 19.90 0.42 19.26
N ALA A 102 18.66 0.92 19.34
CA ALA A 102 17.64 0.39 20.25
C ALA A 102 16.48 -0.28 19.50
N VAL A 103 15.88 -1.32 20.10
CA VAL A 103 14.62 -1.90 19.59
C VAL A 103 13.53 -0.82 19.58
N GLY A 104 12.78 -0.73 18.49
CA GLY A 104 11.78 0.31 18.25
C GLY A 104 12.33 1.62 17.65
N GLN A 105 13.65 1.77 17.55
CA GLN A 105 14.26 2.88 16.80
C GLN A 105 13.89 2.76 15.32
N VAL A 106 13.57 3.89 14.69
CA VAL A 106 13.35 3.97 13.24
C VAL A 106 14.62 4.51 12.58
N ILE A 107 15.22 3.71 11.71
CA ILE A 107 16.36 4.12 10.88
C ILE A 107 15.81 4.70 9.58
N GLU A 108 16.15 5.96 9.32
CA GLU A 108 15.80 6.62 8.06
C GLU A 108 16.60 6.03 6.91
N LEU A 109 15.90 5.60 5.87
CA LEU A 109 16.52 5.14 4.64
C LEU A 109 16.87 6.36 3.78
N GLY A 110 18.15 6.52 3.42
CA GLY A 110 18.63 7.61 2.57
C GLY A 110 18.16 7.55 1.10
N GLN A 111 17.03 6.88 0.79
CA GLN A 111 16.54 6.61 -0.57
C GLN A 111 15.17 7.22 -0.90
N GLY A 112 14.65 8.14 -0.08
CA GLY A 112 13.50 8.95 -0.48
C GLY A 112 13.95 10.12 -1.35
N GLY A 113 13.51 10.19 -2.60
CA GLY A 113 13.69 11.40 -3.39
C GLY A 113 12.88 12.57 -2.82
N ASP A 114 13.31 13.81 -3.05
CA ASP A 114 12.55 15.01 -2.65
C ASP A 114 11.19 15.11 -3.37
N ARG A 115 11.01 14.33 -4.44
CA ARG A 115 9.79 14.31 -5.26
C ARG A 115 8.71 13.45 -4.60
N LEU A 116 7.54 14.06 -4.40
CA LEU A 116 6.33 13.32 -4.02
C LEU A 116 5.61 12.76 -5.25
N HIS A 117 5.42 11.44 -5.28
CA HIS A 117 4.62 10.74 -6.28
C HIS A 117 3.11 10.92 -6.04
N PRO A 118 2.25 10.55 -7.01
CA PRO A 118 0.80 10.70 -6.85
C PRO A 118 0.19 9.86 -5.73
N ALA A 119 -0.89 10.38 -5.14
CA ALA A 119 -1.76 9.65 -4.24
C ALA A 119 -3.22 9.76 -4.71
N LEU A 120 -3.82 8.61 -4.99
CA LEU A 120 -5.19 8.46 -5.48
C LEU A 120 -6.12 8.11 -4.32
N MET A 121 -6.99 9.03 -3.96
CA MET A 121 -8.01 8.84 -2.93
C MET A 121 -9.25 8.17 -3.52
N VAL A 122 -9.61 6.97 -3.04
CA VAL A 122 -10.86 6.30 -3.42
C VAL A 122 -11.94 6.69 -2.41
N VAL A 123 -13.00 7.32 -2.90
CA VAL A 123 -14.06 7.92 -2.08
C VAL A 123 -15.45 7.49 -2.55
N GLY A 124 -16.47 7.78 -1.74
CA GLY A 124 -17.85 7.44 -2.04
C GLY A 124 -18.66 7.09 -0.80
N PRO A 125 -20.00 7.05 -0.90
CA PRO A 125 -20.85 6.76 0.25
C PRO A 125 -20.59 5.35 0.80
N PRO A 126 -21.06 5.04 2.03
CA PRO A 126 -20.94 3.70 2.59
C PRO A 126 -21.57 2.65 1.66
N ASP A 127 -21.03 1.44 1.69
CA ASP A 127 -21.55 0.27 0.94
C ASP A 127 -21.52 0.37 -0.60
N SER A 128 -20.84 1.37 -1.18
CA SER A 128 -20.67 1.49 -2.64
C SER A 128 -19.63 0.56 -3.26
N GLY A 129 -18.89 -0.23 -2.47
CA GLY A 129 -17.83 -1.11 -2.98
C GLY A 129 -16.40 -0.55 -2.96
N LYS A 130 -16.16 0.61 -2.34
CA LYS A 130 -14.82 1.25 -2.19
C LYS A 130 -13.70 0.27 -1.84
N SER A 131 -13.87 -0.46 -0.75
CA SER A 131 -12.81 -1.31 -0.21
C SER A 131 -12.50 -2.51 -1.12
N VAL A 132 -13.51 -2.99 -1.86
CA VAL A 132 -13.39 -4.03 -2.89
C VAL A 132 -12.68 -3.48 -4.12
N PHE A 133 -13.13 -2.34 -4.63
CA PHE A 133 -12.51 -1.65 -5.76
C PHE A 133 -11.03 -1.32 -5.48
N SER A 134 -10.72 -0.68 -4.36
CA SER A 134 -9.36 -0.32 -3.96
C SER A 134 -8.43 -1.54 -3.89
N HIS A 135 -8.93 -2.67 -3.39
CA HIS A 135 -8.17 -3.92 -3.35
C HIS A 135 -7.93 -4.50 -4.74
N ARG A 136 -8.96 -4.57 -5.59
CA ARG A 136 -8.85 -5.08 -6.96
C ARG A 136 -7.96 -4.21 -7.83
N LEU A 137 -8.08 -2.88 -7.71
CA LEU A 137 -7.21 -1.92 -8.35
C LEU A 137 -5.75 -2.14 -7.93
N PHE A 138 -5.51 -2.32 -6.63
CA PHE A 138 -4.18 -2.61 -6.12
C PHE A 138 -3.62 -3.92 -6.71
N GLN A 139 -4.40 -5.00 -6.74
CA GLN A 139 -3.99 -6.27 -7.33
C GLN A 139 -3.70 -6.13 -8.83
N ALA A 140 -4.56 -5.44 -9.59
CA ALA A 140 -4.35 -5.20 -11.01
C ALA A 140 -3.06 -4.40 -11.26
N LEU A 141 -2.83 -3.33 -10.50
CA LEU A 141 -1.64 -2.48 -10.65
C LEU A 141 -0.35 -3.20 -10.27
N LEU A 142 -0.39 -4.14 -9.31
CA LEU A 142 0.80 -4.92 -8.95
C LEU A 142 1.36 -5.75 -10.10
N THR A 143 0.52 -6.14 -11.07
CA THR A 143 0.97 -6.90 -12.25
C THR A 143 1.80 -6.05 -13.22
N VAL A 144 1.62 -4.73 -13.20
CA VAL A 144 2.30 -3.79 -14.13
C VAL A 144 3.35 -2.92 -13.44
N ASN A 145 3.16 -2.58 -12.17
CA ASN A 145 4.11 -1.82 -11.37
C ASN A 145 4.11 -2.32 -9.91
N PRO A 146 5.16 -3.05 -9.47
CA PRO A 146 5.23 -3.55 -8.10
C PRO A 146 5.43 -2.45 -7.04
N ASN A 147 5.81 -1.23 -7.45
CA ASN A 147 6.09 -0.10 -6.57
C ASN A 147 4.85 0.76 -6.24
N VAL A 148 3.66 0.16 -6.24
CA VAL A 148 2.42 0.79 -5.76
C VAL A 148 2.11 0.38 -4.32
N TYR A 149 1.30 1.15 -3.59
CA TYR A 149 0.87 0.82 -2.23
C TYR A 149 -0.60 1.13 -1.98
N LEU A 150 -1.29 0.30 -1.19
CA LEU A 150 -2.66 0.53 -0.75
C LEU A 150 -2.67 0.90 0.74
N GLN A 151 -2.90 2.18 1.04
CA GLN A 151 -3.05 2.71 2.39
C GLN A 151 -4.54 2.72 2.77
N ARG A 152 -4.92 1.85 3.72
CA ARG A 152 -6.23 1.93 4.37
C ARG A 152 -6.19 3.05 5.42
N ALA A 153 -6.96 4.10 5.20
CA ALA A 153 -7.09 5.25 6.12
C ALA A 153 -8.54 5.32 6.64
N ASN A 154 -9.05 4.17 7.06
CA ASN A 154 -10.35 3.97 7.67
C ASN A 154 -10.16 3.52 9.13
N TRP A 155 -11.05 3.99 10.01
CA TRP A 155 -11.01 3.70 11.44
C TRP A 155 -12.10 2.70 11.87
N ASP A 156 -12.93 2.28 10.92
CA ASP A 156 -14.16 1.51 11.12
C ASP A 156 -13.94 -0.01 11.30
N GLY A 157 -12.69 -0.45 11.43
CA GLY A 157 -12.33 -1.86 11.61
C GLY A 157 -12.16 -2.64 10.32
N GLU A 158 -12.19 -1.97 9.16
CA GLU A 158 -11.90 -2.57 7.86
C GLU A 158 -10.39 -2.75 7.62
N GLY A 159 -9.95 -3.97 7.34
CA GLY A 159 -8.59 -4.30 6.91
C GLY A 159 -8.58 -5.34 5.79
N ASN A 160 -7.40 -5.69 5.26
CA ASN A 160 -7.28 -6.75 4.24
C ASN A 160 -7.82 -8.09 4.76
N TYR A 161 -7.63 -8.39 6.04
CA TYR A 161 -8.21 -9.56 6.70
C TYR A 161 -9.72 -9.64 6.58
N THR A 162 -10.42 -8.50 6.58
CA THR A 162 -11.87 -8.46 6.41
C THR A 162 -12.29 -8.92 5.00
N LEU A 163 -11.45 -8.69 3.98
CA LEU A 163 -11.66 -9.17 2.61
C LEU A 163 -11.21 -10.63 2.41
N GLU A 164 -10.29 -11.10 3.24
CA GLU A 164 -9.75 -12.47 3.25
C GLU A 164 -10.46 -13.40 4.24
N LEU A 165 -11.56 -12.96 4.87
CA LEU A 165 -12.33 -13.78 5.80
C LEU A 165 -12.88 -15.03 5.07
N PRO A 166 -12.87 -16.21 5.73
CA PRO A 166 -13.49 -17.41 5.19
C PRO A 166 -14.97 -17.20 4.84
N PRO A 167 -15.51 -17.89 3.82
CA PRO A 167 -16.93 -17.86 3.51
C PRO A 167 -17.76 -18.26 4.74
N GLY A 168 -18.71 -17.40 5.14
CA GLY A 168 -19.62 -17.65 6.27
C GLY A 168 -19.31 -16.87 7.55
N GLU A 169 -18.17 -16.19 7.64
CA GLU A 169 -17.94 -15.21 8.71
C GLU A 169 -18.61 -13.87 8.40
N ASP A 170 -19.30 -13.29 9.39
CA ASP A 170 -19.95 -11.99 9.29
C ASP A 170 -18.90 -10.86 9.41
N PRO A 171 -18.61 -10.13 8.32
CA PRO A 171 -17.62 -9.07 8.35
C PRO A 171 -18.03 -7.90 9.22
N GLU A 172 -19.33 -7.61 9.37
CA GLU A 172 -19.80 -6.50 10.19
C GLU A 172 -19.58 -6.79 11.67
N ARG A 173 -19.79 -8.04 12.08
CA ARG A 173 -19.45 -8.49 13.43
C ARG A 173 -17.94 -8.43 13.68
N PHE A 174 -17.12 -8.82 12.70
CA PHE A 174 -15.66 -8.72 12.80
C PHE A 174 -15.19 -7.27 12.92
N LYS A 175 -15.71 -6.37 12.09
CA LYS A 175 -15.42 -4.92 12.13
C LYS A 175 -15.81 -4.34 13.49
N ALA A 176 -17.04 -4.62 13.96
CA ALA A 176 -17.54 -4.09 15.22
C ALA A 176 -16.69 -4.52 16.42
N ALA A 177 -16.18 -5.76 16.41
CA ALA A 177 -15.31 -6.28 17.46
C ALA A 177 -13.88 -5.67 17.46
N ASN A 178 -13.41 -5.22 16.29
CA ASN A 178 -12.03 -4.72 16.10
C ASN A 178 -11.96 -3.21 15.82
N LYS A 179 -13.08 -2.50 15.96
CA LYS A 179 -13.17 -1.06 15.71
C LYS A 179 -12.38 -0.28 16.75
N GLY A 180 -11.34 0.41 16.29
CA GLY A 180 -10.58 1.33 17.12
C GLY A 180 -11.41 2.56 17.51
N ARG A 181 -10.95 3.31 18.52
CA ARG A 181 -11.49 4.64 18.81
C ARG A 181 -10.83 5.66 17.90
N LEU A 182 -11.64 6.52 17.27
CA LEU A 182 -11.12 7.70 16.58
C LEU A 182 -10.44 8.59 17.61
N THR A 183 -9.16 8.88 17.40
CA THR A 183 -8.37 9.82 18.22
C THR A 183 -8.06 11.06 17.40
N ASP A 184 -7.76 12.18 18.07
CA ASP A 184 -7.41 13.44 17.39
C ASP A 184 -6.18 13.29 16.48
N ASN A 185 -5.30 12.32 16.77
CA ASN A 185 -4.10 12.04 15.98
C ASN A 185 -4.33 11.10 14.78
N PHE A 186 -5.54 10.55 14.60
CA PHE A 186 -5.81 9.55 13.56
C PHE A 186 -5.54 10.09 12.14
N PHE A 187 -6.17 11.21 11.78
CA PHE A 187 -6.00 11.79 10.44
C PHE A 187 -4.61 12.40 10.23
N PRO A 188 -4.00 13.13 11.20
CA PRO A 188 -2.61 13.56 11.10
C PRO A 188 -1.62 12.40 10.89
N TYR A 189 -1.79 11.29 11.61
CA TYR A 189 -0.95 10.10 11.43
C TYR A 189 -1.06 9.54 10.01
N HIS A 190 -2.29 9.38 9.49
CA HIS A 190 -2.48 8.90 8.13
C HIS A 190 -1.94 9.87 7.07
N SER A 191 -2.07 11.18 7.28
CA SER A 191 -1.47 12.20 6.42
C SER A 191 0.05 12.02 6.34
N GLY A 192 0.72 11.90 7.49
CA GLY A 192 2.17 11.63 7.55
C GLY A 192 2.57 10.33 6.86
N ALA A 193 1.81 9.25 7.10
CA ALA A 193 2.02 7.96 6.44
C ALA A 193 1.87 8.05 4.91
N ILE A 194 0.85 8.76 4.40
CA ILE A 194 0.64 8.97 2.97
C ILE A 194 1.82 9.76 2.37
N LEU A 195 2.30 10.82 3.04
CA LEU A 195 3.46 11.57 2.58
C LEU A 195 4.74 10.72 2.56
N ALA A 196 4.96 9.88 3.57
CA ALA A 196 6.09 8.95 3.60
C ALA A 196 6.01 7.92 2.45
N LEU A 197 4.81 7.38 2.19
CA LEU A 197 4.56 6.46 1.07
C LEU A 197 4.83 7.15 -0.28
N ARG A 198 4.35 8.37 -0.47
CA ARG A 198 4.55 9.16 -1.71
C ARG A 198 6.02 9.46 -2.02
N ARG A 199 6.92 9.40 -1.04
CA ARG A 199 8.38 9.54 -1.26
C ARG A 199 9.04 8.24 -1.75
N GLN A 200 8.37 7.11 -1.60
CA GLN A 200 8.96 5.77 -1.82
C GLN A 200 8.21 4.94 -2.85
N LYS A 201 6.96 5.29 -3.15
CA LYS A 201 6.04 4.53 -3.99
C LYS A 201 5.63 5.37 -5.19
N ASP A 202 5.56 4.72 -6.34
CA ASP A 202 5.22 5.34 -7.62
C ASP A 202 3.76 5.83 -7.64
N LEU A 203 2.89 5.16 -6.88
CA LEU A 203 1.50 5.54 -6.64
C LEU A 203 1.03 5.00 -5.29
N THR A 204 0.38 5.87 -4.51
CA THR A 204 -0.30 5.47 -3.26
C THR A 204 -1.81 5.52 -3.46
N ILE A 205 -2.49 4.38 -3.37
CA ILE A 205 -3.96 4.30 -3.33
C ILE A 205 -4.37 4.51 -1.88
N VAL A 206 -5.24 5.48 -1.62
CA VAL A 206 -5.71 5.84 -0.28
C VAL A 206 -7.19 5.52 -0.20
N ASP A 207 -7.53 4.48 0.55
CA ASP A 207 -8.91 4.08 0.79
C ASP A 207 -9.41 4.72 2.09
N VAL A 208 -10.44 5.55 1.98
CA VAL A 208 -11.00 6.29 3.12
C VAL A 208 -12.43 5.85 3.43
N GLY A 209 -12.80 5.96 4.71
CA GLY A 209 -14.16 5.63 5.17
C GLY A 209 -15.25 6.44 4.42
N GLY A 210 -16.44 5.87 4.29
CA GLY A 210 -17.51 6.37 3.40
C GLY A 210 -18.29 7.60 3.85
N MET A 211 -17.77 8.41 4.78
CA MET A 211 -18.43 9.64 5.23
C MET A 211 -17.63 10.88 4.85
N VAL A 212 -18.29 11.89 4.30
CA VAL A 212 -17.68 13.22 4.14
C VAL A 212 -17.58 13.88 5.52
N GLN A 213 -16.35 14.16 5.96
CA GLN A 213 -16.05 14.62 7.31
C GLN A 213 -14.95 15.69 7.27
N PRO A 214 -15.15 16.88 7.88
CA PRO A 214 -14.13 17.94 7.92
C PRO A 214 -12.79 17.49 8.52
N GLU A 215 -12.81 16.57 9.47
CA GLU A 215 -11.63 16.06 10.17
C GLU A 215 -10.64 15.33 9.24
N LYS A 216 -11.09 14.93 8.04
CA LYS A 216 -10.25 14.32 7.00
C LYS A 216 -9.40 15.31 6.21
N GLN A 217 -9.47 16.61 6.53
CA GLN A 217 -8.65 17.65 5.91
C GLN A 217 -7.17 17.26 5.76
N PRO A 218 -6.48 16.67 6.78
CA PRO A 218 -5.08 16.26 6.63
C PRO A 218 -4.86 15.19 5.55
N ILE A 219 -5.83 14.31 5.30
CA ILE A 219 -5.74 13.30 4.23
C ILE A 219 -5.93 13.96 2.86
N LEU A 220 -6.88 14.90 2.74
CA LEU A 220 -7.06 15.66 1.50
C LEU A 220 -5.75 16.34 1.09
N GLU A 221 -5.09 17.02 2.04
CA GLU A 221 -3.80 17.70 1.81
C GLU A 221 -2.65 16.75 1.43
N ALA A 222 -2.73 15.48 1.83
CA ALA A 222 -1.72 14.48 1.50
C ALA A 222 -1.97 13.79 0.15
N CYS A 223 -3.18 13.87 -0.39
CA CYS A 223 -3.57 13.27 -1.67
C CYS A 223 -3.36 14.23 -2.85
N THR A 224 -3.44 13.72 -4.08
CA THR A 224 -3.37 14.56 -5.30
C THR A 224 -4.52 14.33 -6.26
N HIS A 225 -5.05 13.11 -6.29
CA HIS A 225 -6.13 12.71 -7.18
C HIS A 225 -7.24 12.03 -6.38
N TYR A 226 -8.43 11.95 -6.97
CA TYR A 226 -9.52 11.16 -6.39
C TYR A 226 -10.33 10.42 -7.45
N LEU A 227 -10.93 9.32 -7.02
CA LEU A 227 -11.90 8.52 -7.78
C LEU A 227 -13.11 8.29 -6.90
N ILE A 228 -14.31 8.58 -7.43
CA ILE A 228 -15.56 8.34 -6.73
C ILE A 228 -16.10 6.97 -7.15
N ILE A 229 -16.55 6.17 -6.18
CA ILE A 229 -17.38 4.99 -6.44
C ILE A 229 -18.66 5.09 -5.61
N SER A 230 -19.82 5.12 -6.27
CA SER A 230 -21.10 5.39 -5.63
C SER A 230 -22.23 4.52 -6.16
N SER A 231 -22.96 3.87 -5.25
CA SER A 231 -24.26 3.24 -5.55
C SER A 231 -25.43 4.24 -5.47
N LYS A 232 -25.12 5.50 -5.13
CA LYS A 232 -26.05 6.61 -4.91
C LYS A 232 -25.65 7.79 -5.79
N PRO A 233 -26.20 7.93 -7.01
CA PRO A 233 -25.85 9.01 -7.92
C PRO A 233 -26.00 10.40 -7.29
N GLU A 234 -26.98 10.57 -6.41
CA GLU A 234 -27.25 11.82 -5.69
C GLU A 234 -26.13 12.24 -4.71
N GLU A 235 -25.30 11.31 -4.24
CA GLU A 235 -24.17 11.62 -3.34
C GLU A 235 -22.88 11.97 -4.10
N VAL A 236 -22.84 11.81 -5.43
CA VAL A 236 -21.61 12.03 -6.23
C VAL A 236 -21.13 13.47 -6.14
N GLU A 237 -22.02 14.45 -6.31
CA GLU A 237 -21.62 15.87 -6.27
C GLU A 237 -21.09 16.25 -4.89
N ARG A 238 -21.66 15.71 -3.81
CA ARG A 238 -21.16 15.92 -2.45
C ARG A 238 -19.71 15.45 -2.29
N TRP A 239 -19.32 14.36 -2.96
CA TRP A 239 -17.93 13.89 -2.96
C TRP A 239 -17.03 14.73 -3.86
N HIS A 240 -17.55 15.24 -4.98
CA HIS A 240 -16.84 16.24 -5.77
C HIS A 240 -16.54 17.50 -4.96
N GLU A 241 -17.53 18.11 -4.30
CA GLU A 241 -17.33 19.28 -3.44
C GLU A 241 -16.26 19.01 -2.37
N PHE A 242 -16.31 17.83 -1.74
CA PHE A 242 -15.36 17.46 -0.70
C PHE A 242 -13.93 17.30 -1.22
N CYS A 243 -13.73 16.64 -2.36
CA CYS A 243 -12.39 16.35 -2.87
C CYS A 243 -11.82 17.46 -3.76
N ARG A 244 -12.63 17.99 -4.68
CA ARG A 244 -12.24 19.05 -5.62
C ARG A 244 -12.20 20.40 -4.94
N ASP A 245 -13.30 20.81 -4.30
CA ASP A 245 -13.44 22.20 -3.87
C ASP A 245 -12.75 22.46 -2.53
N ARG A 246 -12.79 21.49 -1.60
CA ARG A 246 -12.08 21.59 -0.30
C ARG A 246 -10.66 21.04 -0.34
N GLY A 247 -10.44 19.96 -1.10
CA GLY A 247 -9.15 19.27 -1.17
C GLY A 247 -8.24 19.72 -2.32
N ASN A 248 -8.76 20.47 -3.29
CA ASN A 248 -8.04 20.82 -4.52
C ASN A 248 -7.44 19.60 -5.25
N LEU A 249 -8.15 18.46 -5.19
CA LEU A 249 -7.74 17.22 -5.83
C LEU A 249 -8.25 17.15 -7.27
N THR A 250 -7.51 16.44 -8.12
CA THR A 250 -7.90 16.21 -9.51
C THR A 250 -8.77 14.96 -9.65
N PRO A 251 -9.97 15.04 -10.27
CA PRO A 251 -10.80 13.87 -10.53
C PRO A 251 -10.15 12.96 -11.57
N VAL A 252 -10.18 11.65 -11.33
CA VAL A 252 -9.72 10.62 -12.29
C VAL A 252 -10.90 9.93 -12.97
N ALA A 253 -11.87 9.46 -12.17
CA ALA A 253 -13.08 8.84 -12.69
C ALA A 253 -14.22 8.83 -11.65
N VAL A 254 -15.43 8.59 -12.13
CA VAL A 254 -16.61 8.25 -11.33
C VAL A 254 -17.10 6.86 -11.74
N ILE A 255 -17.25 5.99 -10.75
CA ILE A 255 -17.85 4.66 -10.89
C ILE A 255 -19.24 4.70 -10.26
N HIS A 256 -20.27 4.56 -11.08
CA HIS A 256 -21.63 4.30 -10.62
C HIS A 256 -21.74 2.79 -10.34
N SER A 257 -21.68 2.41 -9.07
CA SER A 257 -21.67 1.00 -8.69
C SER A 257 -23.06 0.37 -8.74
N THR A 258 -23.14 -0.80 -9.35
CA THR A 258 -24.37 -1.61 -9.42
C THR A 258 -24.16 -2.99 -8.77
N LEU A 259 -25.26 -3.67 -8.43
CA LEU A 259 -25.25 -5.08 -8.02
C LEU A 259 -25.42 -6.04 -9.21
N GLU A 260 -25.74 -5.53 -10.38
CA GLU A 260 -25.85 -6.29 -11.62
C GLU A 260 -24.48 -6.34 -12.33
N GLU A 261 -24.23 -7.40 -13.09
CA GLU A 261 -23.06 -7.46 -13.97
C GLU A 261 -23.24 -6.46 -15.11
N SER A 262 -22.49 -5.36 -15.04
CA SER A 262 -22.50 -4.34 -16.09
C SER A 262 -21.13 -3.69 -16.23
N GLU A 263 -20.84 -3.24 -17.44
CA GLU A 263 -19.75 -2.32 -17.73
C GLU A 263 -20.21 -1.40 -18.85
N VAL A 264 -20.66 -0.20 -18.49
CA VAL A 264 -21.20 0.79 -19.42
C VAL A 264 -20.45 2.10 -19.24
N ILE A 265 -19.91 2.62 -20.34
CA ILE A 265 -19.29 3.95 -20.35
C ILE A 265 -20.40 4.97 -20.49
N ASN A 266 -20.57 5.83 -19.49
CA ASN A 266 -21.57 6.89 -19.51
C ASN A 266 -20.99 8.16 -20.13
N GLN A 267 -19.70 8.44 -19.86
CA GLN A 267 -19.00 9.64 -20.31
C GLN A 267 -17.49 9.41 -20.34
N GLU A 268 -16.78 9.93 -21.33
CA GLU A 268 -15.30 9.92 -21.37
C GLU A 268 -14.67 11.26 -20.97
N HIS A 269 -15.36 12.38 -21.24
CA HIS A 269 -14.87 13.74 -20.99
C HIS A 269 -15.97 14.62 -20.38
N PRO A 270 -15.64 15.55 -19.47
CA PRO A 270 -14.29 15.92 -19.01
C PRO A 270 -13.68 14.97 -17.97
N VAL A 271 -14.49 14.13 -17.35
CA VAL A 271 -14.09 13.08 -16.40
C VAL A 271 -14.74 11.77 -16.85
N LEU A 272 -13.99 10.67 -16.81
CA LEU A 272 -14.50 9.33 -17.14
C LEU A 272 -15.59 8.94 -16.14
N GLU A 273 -16.76 8.58 -16.63
CA GLU A 273 -17.85 8.02 -15.84
C GLU A 273 -18.28 6.67 -16.39
N VAL A 274 -18.31 5.66 -15.51
CA VAL A 274 -18.68 4.30 -15.87
C VAL A 274 -19.71 3.74 -14.90
N THR A 275 -20.66 2.95 -15.38
CA THR A 275 -21.54 2.12 -14.56
C THR A 275 -21.00 0.71 -14.57
N CYS A 276 -20.54 0.21 -13.42
CA CYS A 276 -20.05 -1.15 -13.33
C CYS A 276 -20.17 -1.81 -11.96
N GLY A 277 -20.19 -3.14 -11.98
CA GLY A 277 -20.36 -3.99 -10.82
C GLY A 277 -20.57 -5.45 -11.22
N PRO A 278 -20.84 -6.35 -10.25
CA PRO A 278 -20.97 -6.07 -8.83
C PRO A 278 -19.63 -5.95 -8.09
N TRP A 279 -19.52 -4.94 -7.21
CA TRP A 279 -18.39 -4.74 -6.30
C TRP A 279 -18.58 -5.51 -4.97
N ILE A 280 -18.85 -6.81 -5.09
CA ILE A 280 -19.11 -7.71 -3.96
C ILE A 280 -17.86 -8.57 -3.68
N ARG A 281 -17.62 -8.84 -2.39
CA ARG A 281 -16.53 -9.70 -1.93
C ARG A 281 -16.65 -11.12 -2.49
N GLY A 282 -15.52 -11.73 -2.82
CA GLY A 282 -15.48 -13.08 -3.40
C GLY A 282 -15.92 -13.18 -4.86
N ASN A 283 -16.45 -12.10 -5.46
CA ASN A 283 -16.75 -12.05 -6.90
C ASN A 283 -15.49 -11.66 -7.71
N SER A 284 -15.42 -12.04 -8.99
CA SER A 284 -14.28 -11.83 -9.90
C SER A 284 -14.36 -10.57 -10.77
N CYS A 285 -15.33 -9.68 -10.56
CA CYS A 285 -15.48 -8.45 -11.36
C CYS A 285 -14.15 -7.65 -11.41
N SER A 286 -13.55 -7.53 -12.59
CA SER A 286 -12.28 -6.84 -12.82
C SER A 286 -12.47 -5.31 -12.78
N VAL A 287 -11.37 -4.58 -12.61
CA VAL A 287 -11.39 -3.12 -12.83
C VAL A 287 -11.55 -2.90 -14.35
N PRO A 288 -12.53 -2.08 -14.80
CA PRO A 288 -12.69 -1.75 -16.21
C PRO A 288 -11.40 -1.23 -16.84
N ASP A 289 -11.08 -1.67 -18.06
CA ASP A 289 -9.80 -1.34 -18.72
C ASP A 289 -9.60 0.16 -18.89
N LEU A 290 -10.67 0.91 -19.20
CA LEU A 290 -10.61 2.36 -19.32
C LEU A 290 -10.30 3.05 -17.98
N VAL A 291 -10.90 2.58 -16.89
CA VAL A 291 -10.62 3.11 -15.54
C VAL A 291 -9.18 2.79 -15.16
N LEU A 292 -8.72 1.57 -15.44
CA LEU A 292 -7.34 1.17 -15.19
C LEU A 292 -6.35 2.02 -16.01
N ALA A 293 -6.66 2.28 -17.28
CA ALA A 293 -5.85 3.12 -18.15
C ALA A 293 -5.75 4.56 -17.64
N GLU A 294 -6.85 5.17 -17.20
CA GLU A 294 -6.83 6.51 -16.59
C GLU A 294 -5.94 6.55 -15.34
N ILE A 295 -6.01 5.53 -14.49
CA ILE A 295 -5.19 5.46 -13.27
C ILE A 295 -3.72 5.20 -13.61
N GLN A 296 -3.43 4.40 -14.64
CA GLN A 296 -2.06 4.14 -15.09
C GLN A 296 -1.35 5.39 -15.62
N LYS A 297 -2.09 6.41 -16.09
CA LYS A 297 -1.51 7.72 -16.46
C LYS A 297 -0.87 8.44 -15.27
N LEU A 298 -1.24 8.09 -14.03
CA LEU A 298 -0.64 8.63 -12.82
C LEU A 298 0.74 8.02 -12.52
N LEU A 299 1.05 6.84 -13.07
CA LEU A 299 2.34 6.21 -12.85
C LEU A 299 3.46 6.97 -13.57
N PRO A 300 4.67 7.04 -12.99
CA PRO A 300 5.81 7.62 -13.67
C PRO A 300 6.10 6.86 -14.96
N SER A 301 6.39 7.60 -16.03
CA SER A 301 6.75 7.01 -17.32
C SER A 301 8.03 6.19 -17.21
N ALA A 302 8.15 5.12 -18.00
CA ALA A 302 9.31 4.20 -18.00
C ALA A 302 10.68 4.89 -18.18
N SER A 303 10.70 6.09 -18.77
CA SER A 303 11.89 6.93 -18.94
C SER A 303 12.38 7.64 -17.67
N GLN A 304 11.60 7.67 -16.58
CA GLN A 304 11.97 8.30 -15.30
C GLN A 304 12.55 7.32 -14.27
N LEU A 305 12.59 6.01 -14.56
CA LEU A 305 13.08 4.96 -13.66
C LEU A 305 14.60 4.72 -13.72
N ASN A 306 15.32 5.45 -14.59
CA ASN A 306 16.77 5.30 -14.82
C ASN A 306 17.62 6.51 -14.36
N CYS A 307 17.10 7.34 -13.46
CA CYS A 307 17.84 8.46 -12.86
C CYS A 307 18.02 8.28 -11.36
#